data_AF-A0ABD5B2X1-F1
#
_entry.id   AF-A0ABD5B2X1-F1
#
_cell.length_a   1.000
_cell.length_b   1.000
_cell.length_c   1.000
_cell.angle_alpha   90.00
_cell.angle_beta   90.00
_cell.angle_gamma   90.00
#
_symmetry.space_group_name_H-M   'P 1'
#
loop_
_entity.id
_entity.type
_entity.pdbx_description
1 polymer ?
#
loop_
_entity_poly.entity_id
_entity_poly.type
_entity_poly.pdbx_seq_one_letter_code
_entity_poly.pdbx_strand_id
1 'polypeptide(L)'
;MKLIFAILYFFVSYQKNDTETCINKTLFQYNIHGKVLFYRNENNKNVSDTKRYVFLSGKEMLENNNENFLLLNINEKNNILAISVYGYESGKSLICYYRNNKLIKKESEIVKEAPSKPFYIYYEIMKRKYPNYMNWKLFPIPQDSLK
;
A
#
# COMPACT_ATOMS: atom_id res chain seq x y z
N MET A 1 23.62 33.03 -41.13
CA MET A 1 22.48 32.09 -41.01
C MET A 1 22.88 30.76 -40.36
N LYS A 2 23.53 30.78 -39.20
CA LYS A 2 23.92 29.58 -38.44
C LYS A 2 24.00 29.90 -36.95
N LEU A 3 22.87 30.24 -36.33
CA LEU A 3 22.86 30.53 -34.88
C LEU A 3 21.50 30.22 -34.21
N ILE A 4 20.76 29.22 -34.68
CA ILE A 4 19.45 28.86 -34.10
C ILE A 4 19.30 27.33 -33.99
N PHE A 5 20.35 26.61 -33.58
CA PHE A 5 20.23 25.16 -33.34
C PHE A 5 20.76 24.68 -31.98
N ALA A 6 21.11 25.60 -31.07
CA ALA A 6 21.66 25.24 -29.76
C ALA A 6 20.65 25.33 -28.58
N ILE A 7 19.40 25.76 -28.80
CA ILE A 7 18.38 25.92 -27.74
C ILE A 7 17.32 24.81 -27.80
N LEU A 8 17.74 23.60 -28.17
CA LEU A 8 16.93 22.37 -28.06
C LEU A 8 17.61 21.35 -27.15
N TYR A 9 18.40 21.82 -26.17
CA TYR A 9 18.50 21.08 -24.91
C TYR A 9 17.13 21.18 -24.24
N PHE A 10 16.27 20.24 -24.62
CA PHE A 10 15.11 19.83 -23.85
C PHE A 10 15.51 19.84 -22.37
N PHE A 11 15.09 20.87 -21.64
CA PHE A 11 15.00 20.80 -20.20
C PHE A 11 13.96 19.72 -19.92
N VAL A 12 14.38 18.46 -19.91
CA VAL A 12 13.63 17.40 -19.24
C VAL A 12 13.78 17.75 -17.76
N SER A 13 12.93 18.66 -17.30
CA SER A 13 12.89 19.07 -15.90
C SER A 13 12.65 17.83 -15.07
N TYR A 14 13.65 17.44 -14.31
CA TYR A 14 13.53 16.34 -13.37
C TYR A 14 12.47 16.73 -12.32
N GLN A 15 11.33 16.06 -12.37
CA GLN A 15 10.25 16.26 -11.40
C GLN A 15 10.26 15.07 -10.45
N LYS A 16 10.60 15.32 -9.18
CA LYS A 16 10.48 14.31 -8.13
C LYS A 16 9.03 13.82 -8.05
N ASN A 17 8.84 12.52 -7.83
CA ASN A 17 7.51 11.98 -7.61
C ASN A 17 6.91 12.54 -6.31
N ASP A 18 5.66 12.98 -6.38
CA ASP A 18 4.82 13.27 -5.25
C ASP A 18 4.16 11.98 -4.77
N THR A 19 4.59 11.53 -3.58
CA THR A 19 4.19 10.22 -3.04
C THR A 19 2.68 10.15 -2.82
N GLU A 20 2.05 11.18 -2.27
CA GLU A 20 0.60 11.20 -2.03
C GLU A 20 -0.21 11.05 -3.32
N THR A 21 0.12 11.84 -4.34
CA THR A 21 -0.50 11.78 -5.67
C THR A 21 -0.35 10.38 -6.26
N CYS A 22 0.84 9.78 -6.14
CA CYS A 22 1.08 8.44 -6.66
C CYS A 22 0.30 7.37 -5.86
N ILE A 23 0.19 7.47 -4.52
CA ILE A 23 -0.64 6.58 -3.70
C ILE A 23 -2.11 6.67 -4.17
N ASN A 24 -2.60 7.89 -4.33
CA ASN A 24 -3.98 8.15 -4.76
C ASN A 24 -4.29 7.58 -6.15
N LYS A 25 -3.33 7.63 -7.08
CA LYS A 25 -3.44 6.98 -8.39
C LYS A 25 -3.42 5.46 -8.27
N THR A 26 -2.56 4.90 -7.42
CA THR A 26 -2.50 3.44 -7.19
C THR A 26 -3.80 2.92 -6.59
N LEU A 27 -4.37 3.61 -5.60
CA LEU A 27 -5.67 3.26 -5.02
C LEU A 27 -6.79 3.27 -6.05
N PHE A 28 -6.77 4.24 -6.98
CA PHE A 28 -7.72 4.25 -8.09
C PHE A 28 -7.51 3.05 -9.03
N GLN A 29 -6.27 2.70 -9.37
CA GLN A 29 -5.97 1.51 -10.18
C GLN A 29 -6.37 0.19 -9.48
N TYR A 30 -6.39 0.18 -8.15
CA TYR A 30 -6.87 -0.94 -7.32
C TYR A 30 -8.40 -0.96 -7.16
N ASN A 31 -9.14 -0.04 -7.82
CA ASN A 31 -10.59 0.13 -7.70
C ASN A 31 -11.08 0.54 -6.31
N ILE A 32 -10.30 1.37 -5.59
CA ILE A 32 -10.71 1.93 -4.31
C ILE A 32 -11.03 3.43 -4.43
N HIS A 33 -12.30 3.74 -4.20
CA HIS A 33 -12.87 5.08 -4.30
C HIS A 33 -13.16 5.73 -2.94
N GLY A 34 -13.22 4.94 -1.86
CA GLY A 34 -13.50 5.41 -0.50
C GLY A 34 -12.25 5.72 0.33
N LYS A 35 -12.48 6.02 1.62
CA LYS A 35 -11.41 6.18 2.61
C LYS A 35 -10.76 4.83 2.91
N VAL A 36 -9.44 4.79 2.97
CA VAL A 36 -8.65 3.56 3.19
C VAL A 36 -7.99 3.56 4.56
N LEU A 37 -7.96 2.39 5.19
CA LEU A 37 -7.12 2.13 6.37
C LEU A 37 -5.86 1.40 5.90
N PHE A 38 -4.69 1.95 6.20
CA PHE A 38 -3.41 1.31 5.95
C PHE A 38 -2.76 0.86 7.25
N TYR A 39 -2.15 -0.32 7.26
CA TYR A 39 -1.29 -0.73 8.37
C TYR A 39 0.03 0.07 8.35
N ARG A 40 0.34 0.73 9.46
CA ARG A 40 1.59 1.49 9.65
C ARG A 40 2.77 0.53 9.87
N ASN A 41 3.79 0.63 9.02
CA ASN A 41 5.03 -0.14 9.13
C ASN A 41 6.26 0.71 8.77
N GLU A 42 7.46 0.11 8.83
CA GLU A 42 8.70 0.82 8.50
C GLU A 42 8.75 1.34 7.05
N ASN A 43 8.11 0.66 6.09
CA ASN A 43 8.08 1.08 4.69
C ASN A 43 7.23 2.34 4.45
N ASN A 44 6.30 2.64 5.36
CA ASN A 44 5.36 3.75 5.20
C ASN A 44 5.35 4.71 6.41
N LYS A 45 6.30 4.59 7.34
CA LYS A 45 6.31 5.37 8.60
C LYS A 45 6.30 6.89 8.42
N ASN A 46 6.86 7.38 7.31
CA ASN A 46 6.97 8.82 7.03
C ASN A 46 5.79 9.37 6.20
N VAL A 47 4.82 8.53 5.83
CA VAL A 47 3.66 8.97 5.04
C VAL A 47 2.62 9.56 5.98
N SER A 48 2.25 10.82 5.76
CA SER A 48 1.21 11.48 6.57
C SER A 48 -0.19 10.96 6.23
N ASP A 49 -1.10 11.07 7.20
CA ASP A 49 -2.52 10.82 6.96
C ASP A 49 -3.12 11.87 6.02
N THR A 50 -4.19 11.47 5.32
CA THR A 50 -4.94 12.35 4.42
C THR A 50 -6.44 12.16 4.61
N LYS A 51 -7.25 12.94 3.88
CA LYS A 51 -8.70 12.71 3.82
C LYS A 51 -9.06 11.37 3.15
N ARG A 52 -8.19 10.84 2.29
CA ARG A 52 -8.45 9.62 1.49
C ARG A 52 -7.89 8.35 2.13
N TYR A 53 -6.90 8.47 3.00
CA TYR A 53 -6.37 7.32 3.73
C TYR A 53 -5.80 7.73 5.08
N VAL A 54 -5.88 6.83 6.04
CA VAL A 54 -5.25 6.97 7.36
C VAL A 54 -4.43 5.73 7.64
N PHE A 55 -3.34 5.89 8.38
CA PHE A 55 -2.53 4.77 8.79
C PHE A 55 -2.71 4.49 10.27
N LEU A 56 -2.98 3.23 10.60
CA LEU A 56 -3.17 2.77 11.96
C LEU A 56 -2.04 1.83 12.36
N SER A 57 -1.61 1.95 13.61
CA SER A 57 -0.78 0.96 14.28
C SER A 57 -1.50 -0.38 14.42
N GLY A 58 -0.76 -1.45 14.75
CA GLY A 58 -1.38 -2.76 14.97
C GLY A 58 -2.45 -2.75 16.08
N LYS A 59 -2.20 -2.00 17.16
CA LYS A 59 -3.16 -1.83 18.25
C LYS A 59 -4.44 -1.14 17.77
N GLU A 60 -4.31 -0.01 17.06
CA GLU A 60 -5.46 0.74 16.53
C GLU A 60 -6.25 -0.08 15.51
N MET A 61 -5.58 -0.91 14.70
CA MET A 61 -6.27 -1.84 13.78
C MET A 61 -7.12 -2.87 14.54
N LEU A 62 -6.55 -3.46 15.60
CA LEU A 62 -7.26 -4.44 16.44
C LEU A 62 -8.45 -3.82 17.20
N GLU A 63 -8.32 -2.57 17.62
CA GLU A 63 -9.39 -1.80 18.28
C GLU A 63 -10.48 -1.37 17.29
N ASN A 64 -10.10 -0.92 16.09
CA ASN A 64 -11.04 -0.54 15.03
C ASN A 64 -11.82 -1.76 14.50
N ASN A 65 -11.22 -2.95 14.58
CA ASN A 65 -11.83 -4.22 14.19
C ASN A 65 -12.39 -4.16 12.77
N ASN A 66 -11.62 -3.62 11.81
CA ASN A 66 -11.97 -3.58 10.40
C ASN A 66 -11.01 -4.46 9.61
N GLU A 67 -11.52 -5.47 8.92
CA GLU A 67 -10.77 -6.47 8.16
C GLU A 67 -10.36 -5.98 6.76
N ASN A 68 -10.93 -4.87 6.30
CA ASN A 68 -10.74 -4.32 4.95
C ASN A 68 -9.58 -3.32 4.86
N PHE A 69 -8.62 -3.41 5.78
CA PHE A 69 -7.40 -2.60 5.72
C PHE A 69 -6.43 -3.15 4.66
N LEU A 70 -5.53 -2.30 4.20
CA LEU A 70 -4.50 -2.64 3.23
C LEU A 70 -3.10 -2.52 3.80
N LEU A 71 -2.17 -3.25 3.20
CA LEU A 71 -0.74 -3.02 3.34
C LEU A 71 -0.28 -2.08 2.22
N LEU A 72 0.53 -1.07 2.58
CA LEU A 72 1.17 -0.16 1.64
C LEU A 72 2.68 -0.28 1.75
N ASN A 73 3.34 -0.56 0.63
CA ASN A 73 4.79 -0.53 0.51
C ASN A 73 5.21 0.50 -0.54
N ILE A 74 6.21 1.31 -0.19
CA ILE A 74 6.74 2.37 -1.04
C ILE A 74 8.23 2.16 -1.18
N ASN A 75 8.71 2.13 -2.42
CA ASN A 75 10.13 1.98 -2.72
C ASN A 75 10.51 2.94 -3.85
N GLU A 76 11.54 3.75 -3.64
CA GLU A 76 12.06 4.67 -4.65
C GLU A 76 13.47 4.26 -5.07
N LYS A 77 13.66 3.99 -6.35
CA LYS A 77 14.96 3.63 -6.91
C LYS A 77 15.10 4.18 -8.32
N ASN A 78 16.24 4.78 -8.64
CA ASN A 78 16.55 5.31 -9.98
C ASN A 78 15.42 6.23 -10.51
N ASN A 79 14.91 7.11 -9.65
CA ASN A 79 13.82 8.04 -9.93
C ASN A 79 12.49 7.37 -10.36
N ILE A 80 12.34 6.09 -10.05
CA ILE A 80 11.08 5.35 -10.18
C ILE A 80 10.55 5.12 -8.77
N LEU A 81 9.33 5.59 -8.52
CA LEU A 81 8.58 5.31 -7.31
C LEU A 81 7.68 4.10 -7.57
N ALA A 82 7.95 2.99 -6.91
CA ALA A 82 7.10 1.81 -6.87
C ALA A 82 6.18 1.90 -5.65
N ILE A 83 4.88 1.81 -5.88
CA ILE A 83 3.85 1.76 -4.84
C ILE A 83 3.12 0.44 -4.97
N SER A 84 3.21 -0.37 -3.93
CA SER A 84 2.52 -1.64 -3.82
C SER A 84 1.40 -1.54 -2.78
N VAL A 85 0.22 -2.03 -3.13
CA VAL A 85 -0.91 -2.20 -2.23
C VAL A 85 -1.34 -3.66 -2.21
N TYR A 86 -1.62 -4.18 -1.01
CA TYR A 86 -2.12 -5.53 -0.81
C TYR A 86 -3.32 -5.54 0.13
N GLY A 87 -4.36 -6.29 -0.22
CA GLY A 87 -5.54 -6.49 0.61
C GLY A 87 -5.65 -7.93 1.09
N TYR A 88 -5.67 -8.14 2.40
CA TYR A 88 -5.74 -9.49 2.99
C TYR A 88 -7.07 -10.20 2.69
N GLU A 89 -8.19 -9.47 2.71
CA GLU A 89 -9.52 -10.01 2.37
C GLU A 89 -9.56 -10.56 0.93
N SER A 90 -9.04 -9.79 -0.02
CA SER A 90 -9.11 -10.16 -1.45
C SER A 90 -7.97 -11.06 -1.91
N GLY A 91 -6.86 -11.10 -1.15
CA GLY A 91 -5.61 -11.73 -1.58
C GLY A 91 -4.97 -11.09 -2.80
N LYS A 92 -5.40 -9.88 -3.22
CA LYS A 92 -4.90 -9.21 -4.42
C LYS A 92 -3.78 -8.23 -4.08
N SER A 93 -2.68 -8.30 -4.84
CA SER A 93 -1.61 -7.32 -4.84
C SER A 93 -1.64 -6.51 -6.14
N LEU A 94 -1.35 -5.22 -6.05
CA LEU A 94 -1.09 -4.34 -7.18
C LEU A 94 0.17 -3.53 -6.91
N ILE A 95 1.06 -3.51 -7.88
CA ILE A 95 2.24 -2.65 -7.89
C ILE A 95 2.11 -1.68 -9.06
N CYS A 96 2.27 -0.39 -8.78
CA CYS A 96 2.30 0.67 -9.77
C CYS A 96 3.64 1.40 -9.71
N TYR A 97 4.25 1.59 -10.87
CA TYR A 97 5.54 2.25 -11.02
C TYR A 97 5.33 3.64 -11.62
N TYR A 98 5.91 4.65 -11.00
CA TYR A 98 5.76 6.05 -11.40
C TYR A 98 7.11 6.70 -11.69
N ARG A 99 7.15 7.51 -12.75
CA ARG A 99 8.23 8.43 -13.06
C ARG A 99 7.64 9.80 -13.37
N ASN A 100 8.13 10.84 -12.71
CA ASN A 100 7.60 12.21 -12.83
C ASN A 100 6.07 12.25 -12.66
N ASN A 101 5.53 11.57 -11.64
CA ASN A 101 4.10 11.44 -11.33
C ASN A 101 3.26 10.70 -12.37
N LYS A 102 3.86 10.16 -13.43
CA LYS A 102 3.17 9.41 -14.50
C LYS A 102 3.33 7.91 -14.27
N LEU A 103 2.23 7.18 -14.37
CA LEU A 103 2.23 5.72 -14.31
C LEU A 103 2.96 5.19 -15.56
N ILE A 104 4.02 4.41 -15.36
CA ILE A 104 4.83 3.82 -16.45
C ILE A 104 4.61 2.32 -16.58
N LYS A 105 4.22 1.64 -15.50
CA LYS A 105 3.96 0.19 -15.47
C LYS A 105 3.02 -0.14 -14.32
N LYS A 106 2.19 -1.16 -14.49
CA LYS A 106 1.46 -1.80 -13.39
C LYS A 106 1.54 -3.32 -13.49
N GLU A 107 1.52 -3.96 -12.34
CA GLU A 107 1.56 -5.42 -12.16
C GLU A 107 0.52 -5.80 -11.12
N SER A 108 -0.25 -6.85 -11.38
CA SER A 108 -1.28 -7.34 -10.45
C SER A 108 -1.24 -8.85 -10.35
N GLU A 109 -1.36 -9.37 -9.14
CA GLU A 109 -1.30 -10.79 -8.85
C GLU A 109 -2.21 -11.15 -7.68
N ILE A 110 -2.64 -12.41 -7.63
CA ILE A 110 -3.33 -12.98 -6.47
C ILE A 110 -2.27 -13.72 -5.66
N VAL A 111 -1.99 -13.22 -4.45
CA VAL A 111 -0.90 -13.69 -3.60
C VAL A 111 -1.46 -14.10 -2.24
N LYS A 112 -1.08 -15.30 -1.82
CA LYS A 112 -1.19 -15.68 -0.41
C LYS A 112 0.03 -15.12 0.29
N GLU A 113 -0.15 -14.04 1.05
CA GLU A 113 0.96 -13.50 1.82
C GLU A 113 1.46 -14.49 2.86
N ALA A 114 2.78 -14.50 3.05
CA ALA A 114 3.40 -15.26 4.11
C ALA A 114 2.99 -14.70 5.49
N PRO A 115 3.06 -15.51 6.55
CA PRO A 115 2.76 -15.05 7.90
C PRO A 115 3.62 -13.84 8.28
N SER A 116 2.95 -12.78 8.73
CA SER A 116 3.54 -11.50 9.10
C SER A 116 2.66 -10.81 10.15
N LYS A 117 3.17 -9.75 10.80
CA LYS A 117 2.38 -8.99 11.78
C LYS A 117 1.02 -8.51 11.23
N PRO A 118 0.93 -7.82 10.08
CA PRO A 118 -0.37 -7.43 9.51
C PRO A 118 -1.25 -8.63 9.13
N PHE A 119 -0.67 -9.75 8.67
CA PHE A 119 -1.42 -10.98 8.44
C PHE A 119 -2.10 -11.50 9.73
N TYR A 120 -1.37 -11.53 10.85
CA TYR A 120 -1.91 -11.97 12.13
C TYR A 120 -2.98 -11.03 12.69
N ILE A 121 -2.83 -9.72 12.48
CA ILE A 121 -3.85 -8.73 12.83
C ILE A 121 -5.14 -8.99 12.05
N TYR A 122 -5.05 -9.18 10.72
CA TYR A 122 -6.20 -9.53 9.89
C TYR A 122 -6.89 -10.82 10.39
N TYR A 123 -6.10 -11.87 10.67
CA TYR A 123 -6.63 -13.14 11.18
C TYR A 123 -7.35 -12.99 12.53
N GLU A 124 -6.81 -12.18 13.44
CA GLU A 124 -7.43 -11.95 14.74
C GLU A 124 -8.75 -11.16 14.62
N ILE A 125 -8.81 -10.16 13.72
CA ILE A 125 -10.07 -9.45 13.40
C ILE A 125 -11.10 -10.43 12.82
N MET A 126 -10.68 -11.27 11.85
CA MET A 126 -11.55 -12.30 11.26
C MET A 126 -12.08 -13.28 12.30
N LYS A 127 -11.24 -13.72 13.25
CA LYS A 127 -11.66 -14.59 14.35
C LYS A 127 -12.71 -13.95 15.25
N ARG A 128 -12.55 -12.66 15.57
CA ARG A 128 -13.51 -11.91 16.40
C ARG A 128 -14.85 -11.72 15.69
N LYS A 129 -14.83 -11.40 14.40
CA LYS A 129 -16.03 -11.17 13.59
C LYS A 129 -16.76 -12.46 13.21
N TYR A 130 -15.99 -13.48 12.86
CA TYR A 130 -16.50 -14.72 12.27
C TYR A 130 -15.96 -15.94 13.03
N PRO A 131 -16.33 -16.12 14.33
CA PRO A 131 -15.80 -17.19 15.17
C PRO A 131 -16.13 -18.61 14.65
N ASN A 132 -17.18 -18.74 13.82
CA ASN A 132 -17.61 -20.02 13.25
C ASN A 132 -17.08 -20.27 11.82
N TYR A 133 -16.29 -19.34 11.25
CA TYR A 133 -15.81 -19.46 9.87
C TYR A 133 -14.86 -20.65 9.67
N MET A 134 -14.02 -20.94 10.67
CA MET A 134 -13.14 -22.11 10.65
C MET A 134 -12.77 -22.54 12.08
N ASN A 135 -12.10 -23.68 12.21
CA ASN A 135 -11.55 -24.10 13.49
C ASN A 135 -10.29 -23.29 13.83
N TRP A 136 -10.47 -22.14 14.49
CA TRP A 136 -9.41 -21.25 14.90
C TRP A 136 -8.35 -21.88 15.84
N LYS A 137 -8.67 -23.03 16.47
CA LYS A 137 -7.68 -23.76 17.29
C LYS A 137 -6.58 -24.40 16.44
N LEU A 138 -6.86 -24.69 15.17
CA LEU A 138 -5.88 -25.26 14.23
C LEU A 138 -4.93 -24.21 13.64
N PHE A 139 -5.22 -22.92 13.84
CA PHE A 139 -4.44 -21.80 13.32
C PHE A 139 -4.09 -20.84 14.46
N PRO A 140 -3.24 -21.24 15.41
CA PRO A 140 -2.88 -20.41 16.55
C PRO A 140 -2.17 -19.14 16.07
N ILE A 141 -2.63 -18.00 16.56
CA ILE A 141 -2.02 -16.69 16.28
C ILE A 141 -0.98 -16.42 17.37
N PRO A 142 0.31 -16.23 17.02
CA PRO A 142 1.34 -15.91 17.99
C PRO A 142 0.99 -14.61 18.73
N GLN A 143 0.82 -14.67 20.04
CA GLN A 143 0.38 -13.51 20.83
C GLN A 143 1.38 -12.36 20.77
N ASP A 144 2.68 -12.64 20.67
CA ASP A 144 3.71 -11.61 20.49
C ASP A 144 3.60 -10.88 19.15
N SER A 145 2.95 -11.47 18.14
CA SER A 145 2.67 -10.78 16.88
C SER A 145 1.50 -9.79 17.00
N LEU A 146 0.69 -9.87 18.07
CA LEU A 146 -0.45 -8.98 18.32
C LEU A 146 -0.14 -7.87 19.33
N LYS A 147 1.00 -7.93 20.01
CA LYS A 147 1.55 -6.85 20.86
C LYS A 147 2.13 -5.75 19.99
#